data_AF-A0A510TVJ3-F1
#
_entry.id   AF-A0A510TVJ3-F1
#
_cell.length_a   1.000
_cell.length_b   1.000
_cell.length_c   1.000
_cell.angle_alpha   90.00
_cell.angle_beta   90.00
_cell.angle_gamma   90.00
#
_symmetry.space_group_name_H-M   'P 1'
#
loop_
_entity.id
_entity.type
_entity.pdbx_description
1 polymer ?
#
loop_
_entity_poly.entity_id
_entity_poly.type
_entity_poly.pdbx_seq_one_letter_code
_entity_poly.pdbx_strand_id
1 'polypeptide(L)'
;MMTLVKKQWMAKRKERKGFTLLEMLLVVFIIAALLLLVLPNLINQQKSVSTKTDDAFVTAVQNQVTIYTSDKNGEIPKDFGILEKANYLSSKQAKDAAKKLHLNQETGEVTLITESSSGNEQS
;
A
#
# COMPACT_ATOMS: atom_id res chain seq x y z
N MET A 1 57.51 1.71 62.18
CA MET A 1 56.23 2.40 62.42
C MET A 1 55.32 2.11 61.22
N MET A 2 54.16 1.54 61.49
CA MET A 2 53.53 0.49 60.69
C MET A 2 52.22 0.98 60.04
N THR A 3 52.07 0.68 58.74
CA THR A 3 50.81 0.56 57.96
C THR A 3 49.82 1.74 57.93
N LEU A 4 49.85 2.51 56.83
CA LEU A 4 48.73 3.36 56.38
C LEU A 4 48.34 3.04 54.94
N VAL A 5 47.99 1.78 54.66
CA VAL A 5 47.38 1.40 53.39
C VAL A 5 46.33 0.35 53.70
N LYS A 6 45.05 0.64 53.39
CA LYS A 6 43.84 -0.23 53.44
C LYS A 6 42.70 0.25 54.34
N LYS A 7 42.33 1.54 54.30
CA LYS A 7 41.05 2.00 54.91
C LYS A 7 40.20 2.88 53.99
N GLN A 8 40.15 2.55 52.71
CA GLN A 8 39.31 3.28 51.73
C GLN A 8 38.64 2.37 50.68
N TRP A 9 38.91 1.06 50.68
CA TRP A 9 38.49 0.15 49.61
C TRP A 9 37.27 -0.72 49.93
N MET A 10 36.33 -0.20 50.72
CA MET A 10 35.01 -0.84 50.87
C MET A 10 33.95 0.11 50.31
N ALA A 11 34.02 0.35 49.00
CA ALA A 11 32.91 0.94 48.26
C ALA A 11 31.76 -0.06 48.27
N LYS A 12 30.75 0.22 49.11
CA LYS A 12 29.50 -0.53 49.19
C LYS A 12 28.86 -0.54 47.79
N ARG A 13 28.92 -1.67 47.07
CA ARG A 13 28.25 -1.80 45.77
C ARG A 13 26.75 -1.59 46.01
N LYS A 14 26.20 -0.52 45.44
CA LYS A 14 24.76 -0.29 45.40
C LYS A 14 24.17 -1.37 44.51
N GLU A 15 23.38 -2.28 45.08
CA GLU A 15 22.60 -3.22 44.29
C GLU A 15 21.70 -2.43 43.35
N ARG A 16 21.98 -2.53 42.05
CA ARG A 16 21.10 -1.98 41.02
C ARG A 16 19.89 -2.91 41.01
N LYS A 17 18.78 -2.48 41.60
CA LYS A 17 17.46 -3.11 41.36
C LYS A 17 17.10 -2.84 39.91
N GLY A 18 17.60 -3.69 39.01
CA GLY A 18 17.43 -3.55 37.57
C GLY A 18 16.47 -4.62 37.06
N PHE A 19 15.53 -4.17 36.22
CA PHE A 19 14.82 -4.93 35.21
C PHE A 19 14.42 -6.35 35.62
N THR A 20 13.24 -6.47 36.21
CA THR A 20 12.66 -7.79 36.47
C THR A 20 12.14 -8.39 35.16
N LEU A 21 12.11 -9.72 35.05
CA LEU A 21 11.45 -10.38 33.92
C LEU A 21 9.97 -10.00 33.80
N LEU A 22 9.33 -9.72 34.92
CA LEU A 22 7.94 -9.26 34.99
C LEU A 22 7.75 -7.91 34.31
N GLU A 23 8.73 -7.02 34.42
CA GLU A 23 8.71 -5.71 33.77
C GLU A 23 8.80 -5.85 32.24
N MET A 24 9.71 -6.70 31.73
CA MET A 24 9.77 -6.98 30.29
C MET A 24 8.52 -7.70 29.77
N LEU A 25 7.95 -8.61 30.55
CA LEU A 25 6.74 -9.35 30.19
C LEU A 25 5.55 -8.39 30.02
N LEU A 26 5.36 -7.47 30.97
CA LEU A 26 4.28 -6.49 30.90
C LEU A 26 4.47 -5.53 29.72
N VAL A 27 5.71 -5.17 29.39
CA VAL A 27 6.03 -4.35 28.20
C VAL A 27 5.63 -5.07 26.91
N VAL A 28 6.05 -6.33 26.73
CA VAL A 28 5.68 -7.12 25.54
C VAL A 28 4.18 -7.34 25.47
N PHE A 29 3.52 -7.55 26.62
CA PHE A 29 2.07 -7.68 26.71
C PHE A 29 1.34 -6.41 26.22
N ILE A 30 1.76 -5.22 26.70
CA ILE A 30 1.19 -3.95 26.25
C ILE A 30 1.45 -3.73 24.75
N ILE A 31 2.67 -3.97 24.27
CA ILE A 31 3.01 -3.81 22.84
C ILE A 31 2.13 -4.73 21.98
N ALA A 32 1.93 -5.99 22.38
CA ALA A 32 1.04 -6.91 21.67
C ALA A 32 -0.41 -6.40 21.62
N ALA A 33 -0.94 -5.87 22.71
CA ALA A 33 -2.28 -5.27 22.74
C ALA A 33 -2.39 -4.03 21.84
N LEU A 34 -1.37 -3.16 21.83
CA LEU A 34 -1.32 -1.99 20.94
C LEU A 34 -1.26 -2.40 19.46
N LEU A 35 -0.48 -3.44 19.12
CA LEU A 35 -0.42 -3.95 17.75
C LEU A 35 -1.78 -4.45 17.26
N LEU A 36 -2.55 -5.15 18.11
CA LEU A 36 -3.90 -5.59 17.76
C LEU A 36 -4.87 -4.43 17.48
N LEU A 37 -4.67 -3.25 18.06
CA LEU A 37 -5.47 -2.05 17.77
C LEU A 37 -5.02 -1.34 16.49
N VAL A 38 -3.72 -1.31 16.20
CA VAL A 38 -3.14 -0.62 15.03
C VAL A 38 -3.31 -1.42 13.74
N LEU A 39 -3.16 -2.74 13.80
CA LEU A 39 -3.22 -3.62 12.64
C LEU A 39 -4.54 -3.57 11.84
N PRO A 40 -5.75 -3.63 12.46
CA PRO A 40 -7.00 -3.54 11.71
C PRO A 40 -7.15 -2.19 11.01
N ASN A 41 -6.72 -1.10 11.64
CA ASN A 41 -6.74 0.23 11.01
C ASN A 41 -5.79 0.30 9.80
N LEU A 42 -4.63 -0.35 9.86
CA LEU A 42 -3.67 -0.41 8.76
C LEU A 42 -4.17 -1.25 7.58
N ILE A 43 -4.79 -2.41 7.84
CA ILE A 43 -5.34 -3.28 6.80
C ILE A 43 -6.47 -2.58 6.04
N ASN A 44 -7.34 -1.85 6.76
CA ASN A 44 -8.44 -1.12 6.14
C ASN A 44 -7.95 0.01 5.23
N GLN A 45 -6.84 0.67 5.58
CA GLN A 45 -6.21 1.69 4.73
C GLN A 45 -5.60 1.10 3.46
N GLN A 46 -5.03 -0.11 3.51
CA GLN A 46 -4.47 -0.75 2.32
C GLN A 46 -5.53 -1.01 1.23
N LYS A 47 -6.71 -1.50 1.61
CA LYS A 47 -7.81 -1.76 0.66
C LYS A 47 -8.34 -0.48 0.01
N SER A 48 -8.44 0.62 0.76
CA SER A 48 -8.88 1.90 0.20
C SER A 48 -7.81 2.56 -0.68
N VAL A 49 -6.54 2.22 -0.51
CA VAL A 49 -5.46 2.69 -1.39
C VAL A 49 -5.47 1.95 -2.72
N SER A 50 -5.75 0.66 -2.75
CA SER A 50 -5.81 -0.10 -4.02
C SER A 50 -6.93 0.42 -4.93
N THR A 51 -8.13 0.66 -4.40
CA THR A 51 -9.26 1.17 -5.22
C THR A 51 -8.99 2.57 -5.75
N LYS A 52 -8.46 3.49 -4.92
CA LYS A 52 -8.06 4.83 -5.38
C LYS A 52 -6.95 4.79 -6.43
N THR A 53 -6.06 3.81 -6.35
CA THR A 53 -4.99 3.62 -7.34
C THR A 53 -5.54 3.13 -8.66
N ASP A 54 -6.49 2.18 -8.62
CA ASP A 54 -7.16 1.68 -9.83
C ASP A 54 -8.03 2.77 -10.48
N ASP A 55 -8.77 3.58 -9.71
CA ASP A 55 -9.54 4.72 -10.22
C ASP A 55 -8.65 5.80 -10.88
N ALA A 56 -7.53 6.12 -10.24
CA ALA A 56 -6.54 7.03 -10.81
C ALA A 56 -5.93 6.46 -12.10
N PHE A 57 -5.73 5.14 -12.17
CA PHE A 57 -5.22 4.46 -13.35
C PHE A 57 -6.23 4.50 -14.51
N VAL A 58 -7.52 4.25 -14.25
CA VAL A 58 -8.61 4.41 -15.24
C VAL A 58 -8.61 5.83 -15.79
N THR A 59 -8.58 6.83 -14.90
CA THR A 59 -8.59 8.25 -15.29
C THR A 59 -7.38 8.60 -16.16
N ALA A 60 -6.19 8.10 -15.80
CA ALA A 60 -4.97 8.33 -16.58
C ALA A 60 -5.07 7.72 -17.98
N VAL A 61 -5.55 6.48 -18.09
CA VAL A 61 -5.71 5.79 -19.38
C VAL A 61 -6.82 6.45 -20.22
N GLN A 62 -7.93 6.84 -19.60
CA GLN A 62 -8.99 7.62 -20.25
C GLN A 62 -8.44 8.90 -20.87
N ASN A 63 -7.62 9.65 -20.13
CA ASN A 63 -7.01 10.85 -20.65
C ASN A 63 -6.15 10.55 -21.89
N GLN A 64 -5.39 9.45 -21.90
CA GLN A 64 -4.61 9.05 -23.07
C GLN A 64 -5.47 8.67 -24.27
N VAL A 65 -6.61 8.00 -24.04
CA VAL A 65 -7.60 7.72 -25.08
C VAL A 65 -8.17 9.01 -25.64
N THR A 66 -8.56 9.96 -24.77
CA THR A 66 -9.08 11.26 -25.18
C THR A 66 -8.07 12.06 -26.00
N ILE A 67 -6.79 12.06 -25.59
CA ILE A 67 -5.72 12.71 -26.36
C ILE A 67 -5.58 12.04 -27.73
N TYR A 68 -5.52 10.71 -27.79
CA TYR A 68 -5.45 9.98 -29.06
C TYR A 68 -6.63 10.32 -29.98
N THR A 69 -7.86 10.29 -29.46
CA THR A 69 -9.07 10.64 -30.24
C THR A 69 -9.02 12.08 -30.74
N SER A 70 -8.46 13.01 -29.95
CA SER A 70 -8.31 14.41 -30.36
C SER A 70 -7.28 14.55 -31.48
N ASP A 71 -6.15 13.85 -31.38
CA ASP A 71 -5.07 13.90 -32.37
C ASP A 71 -5.43 13.18 -33.68
N LYS A 72 -6.35 12.20 -33.63
CA LYS A 72 -6.76 11.36 -34.77
C LYS A 72 -8.16 11.69 -35.30
N ASN A 73 -8.58 12.95 -35.19
CA ASN A 73 -9.84 13.44 -35.77
C ASN A 73 -11.09 12.65 -35.31
N GLY A 74 -11.14 12.23 -34.05
CA GLY A 74 -12.24 11.48 -33.45
C GLY A 74 -12.13 9.96 -33.59
N GLU A 75 -11.01 9.43 -34.12
CA GLU A 75 -10.80 7.99 -34.19
C GLU A 75 -10.55 7.41 -32.79
N ILE A 76 -11.45 6.53 -32.34
CA ILE A 76 -11.33 5.82 -31.06
C ILE A 76 -10.34 4.65 -31.24
N PRO A 77 -9.35 4.50 -30.33
CA PRO A 77 -8.44 3.38 -30.41
C PRO A 77 -9.22 2.07 -30.21
N LYS A 78 -8.98 1.09 -31.08
CA LYS A 78 -9.66 -0.22 -31.00
C LYS A 78 -9.14 -1.08 -29.85
N ASP A 79 -7.89 -0.85 -29.45
CA ASP A 79 -7.21 -1.58 -28.40
C ASP A 79 -6.13 -0.72 -27.73
N PHE A 80 -5.75 -1.09 -26.51
CA PHE A 80 -4.68 -0.41 -25.77
C PHE A 80 -3.29 -0.56 -26.42
N GLY A 81 -3.09 -1.53 -27.32
CA GLY A 81 -1.87 -1.70 -28.09
C GLY A 81 -1.68 -0.65 -29.19
N ILE A 82 -2.75 -0.04 -29.69
CA ILE A 82 -2.66 1.15 -30.57
C ILE A 82 -2.06 2.32 -29.79
N LEU A 83 -2.47 2.50 -28.52
CA LEU A 83 -1.92 3.53 -27.64
C LEU A 83 -0.47 3.25 -27.27
N GLU A 84 -0.06 1.98 -27.14
CA GLU A 84 1.36 1.60 -26.99
C GLU A 84 2.18 1.97 -28.23
N LYS A 85 1.73 1.55 -29.41
CA LYS A 85 2.41 1.83 -30.69
C LYS A 85 2.50 3.33 -30.99
N ALA A 86 1.50 4.08 -30.59
CA ALA A 86 1.46 5.53 -30.76
C ALA A 86 2.13 6.30 -29.60
N ASN A 87 2.81 5.62 -28.67
CA ASN A 87 3.54 6.17 -27.52
C ASN A 87 2.69 6.95 -26.49
N TYR A 88 1.37 6.75 -26.45
CA TYR A 88 0.51 7.30 -25.40
C TYR A 88 0.53 6.46 -24.11
N LEU A 89 0.84 5.17 -24.22
CA LEU A 89 1.03 4.27 -23.07
C LEU A 89 2.38 3.56 -23.16
N SER A 90 3.02 3.34 -22.02
CA SER A 90 4.18 2.43 -21.95
C SER A 90 3.74 0.97 -22.11
N SER A 91 4.65 0.09 -22.54
CA SER A 91 4.38 -1.36 -22.68
C SER A 91 3.82 -2.00 -21.40
N LYS A 92 4.27 -1.52 -20.23
CA LYS A 92 3.76 -1.98 -18.94
C LYS A 92 2.31 -1.52 -18.73
N GLN A 93 2.03 -0.23 -18.94
CA GLN A 93 0.69 0.33 -18.79
C GLN A 93 -0.31 -0.27 -19.78
N ALA A 94 0.09 -0.51 -21.02
CA ALA A 94 -0.76 -1.15 -22.02
C ALA A 94 -1.13 -2.59 -21.65
N LYS A 95 -0.17 -3.36 -21.12
CA LYS A 95 -0.42 -4.72 -20.60
C LYS A 95 -1.31 -4.72 -19.37
N ASP A 96 -1.09 -3.79 -18.44
CA ASP A 96 -1.89 -3.68 -17.22
C ASP A 96 -3.31 -3.20 -17.55
N ALA A 97 -3.46 -2.25 -18.49
CA ALA A 97 -4.75 -1.80 -19.02
C ALA A 97 -5.50 -2.93 -19.72
N ALA A 98 -4.85 -3.69 -20.60
CA ALA A 98 -5.48 -4.82 -21.30
C ALA A 98 -5.96 -5.94 -20.35
N LYS A 99 -5.38 -6.03 -19.15
CA LYS A 99 -5.78 -7.03 -18.13
C LYS A 99 -6.86 -6.54 -17.18
N LYS A 100 -6.91 -5.24 -16.90
CA LYS A 100 -7.74 -4.65 -15.83
C LYS A 100 -8.85 -3.74 -16.34
N LEU A 101 -8.77 -3.28 -17.59
CA LEU A 101 -9.66 -2.27 -18.16
C LEU A 101 -10.38 -2.79 -19.40
N HIS A 102 -11.64 -2.37 -19.58
CA HIS A 102 -12.39 -2.46 -20.81
C HIS A 102 -12.43 -1.09 -21.50
N LEU A 103 -12.19 -1.09 -22.81
CA LEU A 103 -12.33 0.08 -23.66
C LEU A 103 -13.58 -0.05 -24.50
N ASN A 104 -14.52 0.89 -24.34
CA ASN A 104 -15.70 0.95 -25.18
C ASN A 104 -15.34 1.60 -26.53
N GLN A 105 -15.51 0.85 -27.61
CA GLN A 105 -15.15 1.27 -28.97
C GLN A 105 -16.18 2.23 -29.62
N GLU A 106 -17.34 2.42 -28.99
CA GLU A 106 -18.40 3.33 -29.46
C GLU A 106 -18.34 4.69 -28.76
N THR A 107 -17.95 4.73 -27.48
CA THR A 107 -17.91 5.95 -26.67
C THR A 107 -16.50 6.44 -26.34
N GLY A 108 -15.48 5.59 -26.47
CA GLY A 108 -14.10 5.88 -26.05
C GLY A 108 -13.90 5.87 -24.54
N GLU A 109 -14.87 5.34 -23.79
CA GLU A 109 -14.84 5.26 -22.33
C GLU A 109 -14.04 4.03 -21.85
N VAL A 110 -13.17 4.26 -20.88
CA VAL A 110 -12.34 3.27 -20.22
C VAL A 110 -12.98 2.94 -18.88
N THR A 111 -13.35 1.69 -18.68
CA THR A 111 -13.95 1.20 -17.43
C THR A 111 -13.11 0.08 -16.84
N LEU A 112 -13.15 -0.10 -15.52
CA LEU A 112 -12.57 -1.29 -14.90
C LEU A 112 -13.32 -2.53 -15.40
N ILE A 113 -12.60 -3.63 -15.61
CA ILE A 113 -13.23 -4.95 -15.75
C ILE A 113 -13.84 -5.28 -14.40
N THR A 114 -15.11 -4.95 -14.23
CA THR A 114 -15.90 -5.45 -13.12
C THR A 114 -16.09 -6.95 -13.35
N GLU A 115 -15.39 -7.78 -12.58
CA GLU A 115 -15.97 -9.07 -12.19
C GLU A 115 -17.24 -8.78 -11.40
N SER A 116 -18.35 -8.50 -12.09
CA SER A 116 -19.66 -8.40 -11.47
C SER A 116 -20.15 -9.81 -11.17
N SER A 117 -19.77 -10.33 -9.99
CA SER A 117 -20.69 -10.88 -8.98
C SER A 117 -20.06 -11.99 -8.13
N SER A 118 -19.82 -11.69 -6.84
CA SER A 118 -20.33 -12.53 -5.74
C SER A 118 -20.55 -11.67 -4.50
N GLY A 119 -21.48 -10.72 -4.66
CA GLY A 119 -22.33 -10.24 -3.58
C GLY A 119 -23.69 -10.91 -3.77
N ASN A 120 -23.80 -12.13 -3.26
CA ASN A 120 -25.06 -12.84 -3.12
C ASN A 120 -25.80 -12.29 -1.89
N GLU A 121 -26.57 -11.22 -2.09
CA GLU A 121 -27.81 -11.07 -1.35
C GLU A 121 -28.87 -11.91 -2.08
N GLN A 122 -29.19 -13.07 -1.52
CA GLN A 122 -30.49 -13.71 -1.67
C GLN A 122 -30.96 -14.17 -0.29
N SER A 123 -32.03 -13.50 0.18
CA SER A 123 -32.93 -13.77 1.33
C SER A 123 -32.38 -13.68 2.75
#